data_AF-A0A485KLP3-F1
#
_entry.id   AF-A0A485KLP3-F1
#
_cell.length_a   1.000
_cell.length_b   1.000
_cell.length_c   1.000
_cell.angle_alpha   90.00
_cell.angle_beta   90.00
_cell.angle_gamma   90.00
#
_symmetry.space_group_name_H-M   'P 1'
#
loop_
_entity.id
_entity.type
_entity.pdbx_description
1 polymer ?
#
loop_
_entity_poly.entity_id
_entity_poly.type
_entity_poly.pdbx_seq_one_letter_code
_entity_poly.pdbx_strand_id
1 'polypeptide(L)'
;MGCRLVWWWCSRAPASRLAYDDAKAEHRHMARDRQFDFHANSNERSTTHFFRRPLGTKVPIDRVNVNGAFSIDEPIVQATLTDHWRTIMTAPADAEPPDPRRRRAEIETLTKHLNAHDRDNLDQPIMAIGLCEAMKTMRPTKSHVQTVGLLGSSR
;
A
#
# COMPACT_ATOMS: atom_id res chain seq x y z
N MET A 1 -12.26 36.36 -43.14
CA MET A 1 -11.87 35.01 -42.66
C MET A 1 -10.64 35.17 -41.76
N GLY A 2 -10.80 35.31 -40.44
CA GLY A 2 -9.66 35.58 -39.54
C GLY A 2 -9.95 35.24 -38.08
N CYS A 3 -11.20 35.41 -37.63
CA CYS A 3 -11.59 35.09 -36.26
C CYS A 3 -11.53 33.59 -35.92
N ARG A 4 -11.82 32.67 -36.87
CA ARG A 4 -11.78 31.22 -36.59
C ARG A 4 -10.38 30.66 -36.30
N LEU A 5 -9.33 31.24 -36.88
CA LEU A 5 -7.95 30.79 -36.65
C LEU A 5 -7.40 31.24 -35.28
N VAL A 6 -7.77 32.44 -34.82
CA VAL A 6 -7.32 32.98 -33.52
C VAL A 6 -7.93 32.22 -32.35
N TRP A 7 -9.22 31.88 -32.44
CA TRP A 7 -9.89 31.06 -31.43
C TRP A 7 -9.29 29.65 -31.32
N TRP A 8 -8.95 29.01 -32.44
CA TRP A 8 -8.35 27.68 -32.46
C TRP A 8 -6.94 27.66 -31.84
N TRP A 9 -6.15 28.72 -32.04
CA TRP A 9 -4.85 28.89 -31.38
C TRP A 9 -4.97 29.15 -29.88
N CYS A 10 -5.95 29.95 -29.46
CA CYS A 10 -6.15 30.31 -28.05
C CYS A 10 -6.62 29.12 -27.19
N SER A 11 -7.40 28.19 -27.76
CA SER A 11 -7.85 26.96 -27.07
C SER A 11 -6.76 25.87 -26.99
N ARG A 12 -5.76 25.89 -27.89
CA ARG A 12 -4.71 24.86 -27.96
C ARG A 12 -3.58 25.10 -26.97
N ALA A 13 -3.30 26.36 -26.62
CA ALA A 13 -2.30 26.74 -25.63
C ALA A 13 -2.57 26.16 -24.21
N PRO A 14 -3.78 26.29 -23.63
CA PRO A 14 -4.07 25.71 -22.31
C PRO A 14 -4.11 24.17 -22.35
N ALA A 15 -4.65 23.55 -23.40
CA ALA A 15 -4.63 22.10 -23.56
C ALA A 15 -3.19 21.54 -23.67
N SER A 16 -2.30 22.24 -24.38
CA SER A 16 -0.89 21.87 -24.47
C SER A 16 -0.14 22.06 -23.15
N ARG A 17 -0.54 23.06 -22.34
CA ARG A 17 0.02 23.30 -21.00
C ARG A 17 -0.39 22.21 -20.02
N LEU A 18 -1.68 21.85 -20.02
CA LEU A 18 -2.21 20.76 -19.18
C LEU A 18 -1.54 19.42 -19.51
N ALA A 19 -1.48 19.06 -20.81
CA ALA A 19 -0.80 17.84 -21.23
C ALA A 19 0.69 17.82 -20.85
N TYR A 20 1.36 18.97 -20.90
CA TYR A 20 2.75 19.11 -20.46
C TYR A 20 2.89 18.93 -18.94
N ASP A 21 1.99 19.53 -18.16
CA ASP A 21 2.02 19.43 -16.69
C ASP A 21 1.69 18.00 -16.22
N ASP A 22 0.75 17.32 -16.87
CA ASP A 22 0.43 15.91 -16.63
C ASP A 22 1.61 14.99 -16.96
N ALA A 23 2.20 15.13 -18.14
CA ALA A 23 3.38 14.36 -18.54
C ALA A 23 4.58 14.62 -17.60
N LYS A 24 4.72 15.85 -17.11
CA LYS A 24 5.75 16.21 -16.12
C LYS A 24 5.46 15.60 -14.75
N ALA A 25 4.21 15.52 -14.33
CA ALA A 25 3.82 14.85 -13.10
C ALA A 25 4.09 13.34 -13.21
N GLU A 26 3.66 12.70 -14.30
CA GLU A 26 3.92 11.29 -14.59
C GLU A 26 5.43 10.99 -14.60
N HIS A 27 6.22 11.80 -15.30
CA HIS A 27 7.68 11.64 -15.32
C HIS A 27 8.30 11.76 -13.91
N ARG A 28 7.79 12.66 -13.06
CA ARG A 28 8.24 12.78 -11.67
C ARG A 28 7.87 11.53 -10.86
N HIS A 29 6.69 10.97 -11.05
CA HIS A 29 6.29 9.71 -10.41
C HIS A 29 7.20 8.56 -10.86
N MET A 30 7.37 8.37 -12.16
CA MET A 30 8.26 7.34 -12.71
C MET A 30 9.71 7.48 -12.23
N ALA A 31 10.23 8.71 -12.11
CA ALA A 31 11.58 8.94 -11.61
C ALA A 31 11.72 8.56 -10.14
N ARG A 32 10.71 8.84 -9.31
CA ARG A 32 10.66 8.43 -7.90
C ARG A 32 10.55 6.92 -7.77
N ASP A 33 9.75 6.27 -8.59
CA ASP A 33 9.58 4.82 -8.59
C ASP A 33 10.88 4.13 -9.00
N ARG A 34 11.56 4.61 -10.05
CA ARG A 34 12.89 4.09 -10.43
C ARG A 34 13.93 4.27 -9.33
N GLN A 35 13.89 5.39 -8.61
CA GLN A 35 14.79 5.61 -7.48
C GLN A 35 14.48 4.66 -6.31
N PHE A 36 13.19 4.44 -6.05
CA PHE A 36 12.73 3.46 -5.07
C PHE A 36 13.18 2.05 -5.46
N ASP A 37 12.94 1.62 -6.69
CA ASP A 37 13.35 0.32 -7.20
C ASP A 37 14.86 0.13 -7.13
N PHE A 38 15.65 1.15 -7.47
CA PHE A 38 17.11 1.08 -7.33
C PHE A 38 17.53 0.88 -5.87
N HIS A 39 16.92 1.60 -4.93
CA HIS A 39 17.18 1.44 -3.50
C HIS A 39 16.67 0.11 -2.95
N ALA A 40 15.49 -0.35 -3.37
CA ALA A 40 14.91 -1.63 -3.00
C ALA A 40 15.81 -2.77 -3.49
N ASN A 41 16.14 -2.82 -4.78
CA ASN A 41 17.03 -3.81 -5.38
C ASN A 41 18.44 -3.79 -4.76
N SER A 42 18.99 -2.62 -4.46
CA SER A 42 20.30 -2.51 -3.81
C SER A 42 20.26 -3.01 -2.36
N ASN A 43 19.15 -2.74 -1.65
CA ASN A 43 18.94 -3.26 -0.31
C ASN A 43 18.73 -4.78 -0.34
N GLU A 44 18.11 -5.34 -1.39
CA GLU A 44 17.86 -6.78 -1.53
C GLU A 44 19.15 -7.57 -1.68
N ARG A 45 20.13 -7.02 -2.38
CA ARG A 45 21.47 -7.61 -2.49
C ARG A 45 22.24 -7.56 -1.17
N SER A 46 21.94 -6.60 -0.29
CA SER A 46 22.55 -6.49 1.03
C SER A 46 21.60 -7.07 2.07
N THR A 47 21.67 -8.39 2.27
CA THR A 47 20.87 -9.10 3.30
C THR A 47 20.99 -8.43 4.67
N THR A 48 22.13 -7.83 5.00
CA THR A 48 22.35 -7.10 6.24
C THR A 48 21.53 -5.80 6.33
N HIS A 49 21.28 -5.08 5.24
CA HIS A 49 20.64 -3.77 5.27
C HIS A 49 19.16 -3.81 5.66
N PHE A 50 18.42 -4.83 5.24
CA PHE A 50 17.02 -5.03 5.62
C PHE A 50 16.83 -5.47 7.07
N PHE A 51 17.82 -6.15 7.65
CA PHE A 51 17.79 -6.60 9.04
C PHE A 51 18.56 -5.68 9.99
N ARG A 52 19.09 -4.56 9.50
CA ARG A 52 19.53 -3.49 10.38
C ARG A 52 18.31 -3.01 11.13
N ARG A 53 18.40 -3.03 12.46
CA ARG A 53 17.49 -2.23 13.28
C ARG A 53 17.55 -0.82 12.70
N PRO A 54 16.42 -0.24 12.24
CA PRO A 54 16.43 1.13 11.81
C PRO A 54 17.03 1.94 12.95
N LEU A 55 18.05 2.75 12.65
CA LEU A 55 18.53 3.76 13.59
C LEU A 55 17.27 4.50 14.01
N GLY A 56 16.93 4.42 15.30
CA GLY A 56 15.59 4.70 15.80
C GLY A 56 15.17 6.15 15.60
N THR A 57 14.88 6.54 14.37
CA THR A 57 14.03 7.67 14.07
C THR A 57 12.62 7.17 14.29
N LYS A 58 12.21 7.19 15.57
CA LYS A 58 10.79 7.29 15.89
C LYS A 58 10.33 8.61 15.29
N VAL A 59 9.99 8.62 14.01
CA VAL A 59 9.24 9.72 13.41
C VAL A 59 7.80 9.42 13.77
N PRO A 60 7.22 10.08 14.79
CA PRO A 60 5.80 9.91 15.04
C PRO A 60 5.04 10.37 13.80
N ILE A 61 4.07 9.57 13.36
CA ILE A 61 3.08 10.02 12.40
C ILE A 61 2.12 10.91 13.20
N ASP A 62 2.43 12.19 13.25
CA ASP A 62 1.76 13.20 14.09
C ASP A 62 0.78 14.07 13.30
N ARG A 63 0.75 13.92 11.98
CA ARG A 63 -0.03 14.77 11.09
C ARG A 63 -0.65 13.99 9.96
N VAL A 64 -1.87 14.35 9.58
CA VAL A 64 -2.56 13.81 8.41
C VAL A 64 -3.20 14.94 7.62
N ASN A 65 -3.24 14.81 6.29
CA ASN A 65 -3.98 15.74 5.44
C ASN A 65 -5.40 15.20 5.22
N VAL A 66 -6.39 15.92 5.72
CA VAL A 66 -7.82 15.63 5.51
C VAL A 66 -8.38 16.74 4.64
N ASN A 67 -8.74 16.41 3.39
CA ASN A 67 -9.38 17.34 2.44
C ASN A 67 -8.64 18.67 2.22
N GLY A 68 -7.31 18.64 2.21
CA GLY A 68 -6.46 19.83 2.00
C GLY A 68 -6.07 20.57 3.28
N ALA A 69 -6.63 20.19 4.44
CA ALA A 69 -6.25 20.72 5.75
C ALA A 69 -5.40 19.71 6.52
N PHE A 70 -4.34 20.19 7.18
CA PHE A 70 -3.54 19.33 8.06
C PHE A 70 -4.18 19.26 9.44
N SER A 71 -4.39 18.03 9.93
CA SER A 71 -4.79 17.75 11.30
C SER A 71 -3.64 17.10 12.07
N ILE A 72 -3.48 17.48 13.33
CA ILE A 72 -2.53 16.91 14.30
C ILE A 72 -3.25 16.23 15.47
N ASP A 73 -4.58 16.18 15.43
CA ASP A 73 -5.37 15.57 16.48
C ASP A 73 -5.24 14.05 16.42
N GLU A 74 -4.74 13.45 17.49
CA GLU A 74 -4.40 12.03 17.58
C GLU A 74 -5.54 11.08 17.14
N PRO A 75 -6.78 11.20 17.63
CA PRO A 75 -7.90 10.38 17.16
C PRO A 75 -8.17 10.54 15.66
N ILE A 76 -8.01 11.74 15.09
CA ILE A 76 -8.20 11.99 13.66
C ILE A 76 -7.09 11.35 12.85
N VAL A 77 -5.83 11.48 13.29
CA VAL A 77 -4.66 10.85 12.66
C VAL A 77 -4.82 9.34 12.66
N GLN A 78 -5.20 8.74 13.80
CA GLN A 78 -5.42 7.30 13.92
C GLN A 78 -6.55 6.83 13.02
N ALA A 79 -7.73 7.46 13.08
CA ALA A 79 -8.88 7.06 12.28
C ALA A 79 -8.58 7.14 10.77
N THR A 80 -7.96 8.25 10.33
CA THR A 80 -7.63 8.44 8.91
C THR A 80 -6.60 7.41 8.42
N LEU A 81 -5.61 7.10 9.26
CA LEU A 81 -4.61 6.09 8.93
C LEU A 81 -5.22 4.68 8.87
N THR A 82 -6.09 4.35 9.82
CA THR A 82 -6.85 3.09 9.82
C THR A 82 -7.72 2.97 8.58
N ASP A 83 -8.49 4.00 8.23
CA ASP A 83 -9.37 3.99 7.06
C ASP A 83 -8.60 3.88 5.75
N HIS A 84 -7.46 4.58 5.64
CA HIS A 84 -6.58 4.49 4.48
C HIS A 84 -6.07 3.06 4.26
N TRP A 85 -5.49 2.44 5.29
CA TRP A 85 -4.99 1.07 5.17
C TRP A 85 -6.11 0.05 5.01
N ARG A 86 -7.27 0.27 5.63
CA ARG A 86 -8.45 -0.58 5.43
C ARG A 86 -8.87 -0.60 3.98
N THR A 87 -8.85 0.55 3.31
CA THR A 87 -9.17 0.67 1.88
C THR A 87 -8.18 -0.11 1.01
N ILE A 88 -6.89 -0.10 1.37
CA ILE A 88 -5.85 -0.85 0.64
C ILE A 88 -5.95 -2.36 0.89
N MET A 89 -6.19 -2.76 2.14
CA MET A 89 -6.12 -4.15 2.60
C MET A 89 -7.44 -4.92 2.39
N THR A 90 -8.54 -4.21 2.14
CA THR A 90 -9.84 -4.82 1.84
C THR A 90 -10.01 -4.86 0.34
N ALA A 91 -10.54 -5.98 -0.19
CA ALA A 91 -10.95 -6.02 -1.58
C ALA A 91 -11.97 -4.90 -1.87
N PRO A 92 -11.96 -4.30 -3.07
CA PRO A 92 -12.97 -3.34 -3.49
C PRO A 92 -14.38 -3.87 -3.20
N ALA A 93 -15.31 -2.99 -2.83
CA ALA A 93 -16.67 -3.40 -2.49
C ALA A 93 -17.42 -4.10 -3.65
N ASP A 94 -16.97 -3.85 -4.89
CA ASP A 94 -17.45 -4.41 -6.14
C ASP A 94 -16.63 -5.61 -6.65
N ALA A 95 -15.60 -6.03 -5.90
CA ALA A 95 -14.82 -7.20 -6.26
C ALA A 95 -15.70 -8.46 -6.25
N GLU A 96 -15.61 -9.25 -7.32
CA GLU A 96 -16.33 -10.52 -7.41
C GLU A 96 -15.90 -11.44 -6.26
N PRO A 97 -16.85 -12.03 -5.50
CA PRO A 97 -16.52 -12.92 -4.42
C PRO A 97 -15.64 -14.09 -4.92
N PRO A 98 -14.67 -14.56 -4.12
CA PRO A 98 -13.90 -15.76 -4.47
C PRO A 98 -14.84 -16.94 -4.78
N ASP A 99 -14.51 -17.73 -5.81
CA ASP A 99 -15.27 -18.93 -6.19
C ASP A 99 -15.60 -19.77 -4.93
N PRO A 100 -16.90 -19.99 -4.62
CA PRO A 100 -17.32 -20.72 -3.43
C PRO A 100 -16.68 -22.10 -3.30
N ARG A 101 -16.39 -22.78 -4.41
CA ARG A 101 -15.74 -24.10 -4.40
C ARG A 101 -14.27 -24.00 -4.00
N ARG A 102 -13.54 -23.04 -4.56
CA ARG A 102 -12.13 -22.79 -4.20
C ARG A 102 -12.01 -22.37 -2.75
N ARG A 103 -12.87 -21.44 -2.30
CA ARG A 103 -12.94 -21.01 -0.90
C ARG A 103 -13.18 -22.20 0.04
N ARG A 104 -14.12 -23.09 -0.28
CA ARG A 104 -14.41 -24.27 0.55
C ARG A 104 -13.21 -25.23 0.60
N ALA A 105 -12.57 -25.50 -0.53
CA ALA A 105 -11.39 -26.37 -0.59
C ALA A 105 -10.21 -25.82 0.23
N GLU A 106 -9.97 -24.51 0.18
CA GLU A 106 -8.95 -23.83 0.98
C GLU A 106 -9.26 -23.91 2.47
N ILE A 107 -10.50 -23.60 2.88
CA ILE A 107 -10.94 -23.71 4.28
C ILE A 107 -10.80 -25.14 4.78
N GLU A 108 -11.20 -26.15 4.00
CA GLU A 108 -11.03 -27.56 4.36
C GLU A 108 -9.55 -27.93 4.51
N THR A 109 -8.68 -27.41 3.66
CA THR A 109 -7.24 -27.62 3.74
C THR A 109 -6.68 -27.01 5.01
N LEU A 110 -6.96 -25.74 5.28
CA LEU A 110 -6.54 -25.05 6.51
C LEU A 110 -7.07 -25.76 7.75
N THR A 111 -8.34 -26.18 7.72
CA THR A 111 -8.96 -26.91 8.82
C THR A 111 -8.28 -28.25 9.04
N LYS A 112 -7.85 -28.99 8.01
CA LYS A 112 -7.11 -30.25 8.21
C LYS A 112 -5.74 -30.04 8.85
N HIS A 113 -5.08 -28.91 8.59
CA HIS A 113 -3.71 -28.65 9.05
C HIS A 113 -3.64 -27.94 10.41
N LEU A 114 -4.70 -27.26 10.84
CA LEU A 114 -4.77 -26.63 12.15
C LEU A 114 -5.20 -27.65 13.22
N ASN A 115 -4.48 -27.73 14.33
CA ASN A 115 -4.93 -28.50 15.49
C ASN A 115 -6.02 -27.70 16.26
N ALA A 116 -6.69 -28.33 17.24
CA ALA A 116 -7.75 -27.68 18.01
C ALA A 116 -7.26 -26.42 18.74
N HIS A 117 -6.06 -26.48 19.32
CA HIS A 117 -5.45 -25.35 20.02
C HIS A 117 -5.17 -24.15 19.08
N ASP A 118 -4.67 -24.40 17.87
CA ASP A 118 -4.41 -23.33 16.90
C ASP A 118 -5.71 -22.67 16.42
N ARG A 119 -6.80 -23.44 16.29
CA ARG A 119 -8.12 -22.87 15.96
C ARG A 119 -8.65 -22.01 17.10
N ASP A 120 -8.62 -22.52 18.33
CA ASP A 120 -9.07 -21.78 19.51
C ASP A 120 -8.27 -20.48 19.70
N ASN A 121 -6.97 -20.51 19.40
CA ASN A 121 -6.10 -19.33 19.40
C ASN A 121 -6.44 -18.32 18.29
N LEU A 122 -6.78 -18.80 17.08
CA LEU A 122 -7.16 -17.94 15.95
C LEU A 122 -8.51 -17.24 16.19
N ASP A 123 -9.41 -17.87 16.94
CA ASP A 123 -10.71 -17.29 17.30
C ASP A 123 -10.63 -16.30 18.47
N GLN A 124 -9.48 -16.20 19.16
CA GLN A 124 -9.31 -15.20 20.22
C GLN A 124 -9.20 -13.78 19.66
N PRO A 125 -9.71 -12.77 20.39
CA PRO A 125 -9.50 -11.37 20.02
C PRO A 125 -8.01 -11.04 20.02
N ILE A 126 -7.55 -10.33 18.98
CA ILE A 126 -6.15 -9.86 18.89
C ILE A 126 -5.94 -8.79 19.96
N MET A 127 -5.25 -9.17 21.05
CA MET A 127 -4.88 -8.23 22.11
C MET A 127 -3.54 -7.56 21.80
N ALA A 128 -3.42 -6.27 22.14
CA ALA A 128 -2.19 -5.48 21.93
C ALA A 128 -0.95 -6.15 22.55
N ILE A 129 -1.09 -6.74 23.74
CA ILE A 129 -0.01 -7.48 24.41
C ILE A 129 0.42 -8.72 23.61
N GLY A 130 -0.53 -9.50 23.10
CA GLY A 130 -0.25 -10.68 22.29
C GLY A 130 0.44 -10.32 20.97
N LEU A 131 0.02 -9.22 20.33
CA LEU A 131 0.65 -8.70 19.14
C LEU A 131 2.09 -8.24 19.41
N CYS A 132 2.33 -7.50 20.49
CA CYS A 132 3.68 -7.06 20.86
C CYS A 132 4.62 -8.24 21.15
N GLU A 133 4.15 -9.27 21.86
CA GLU A 133 4.94 -10.48 22.11
C GLU A 133 5.22 -11.27 20.83
N ALA A 134 4.22 -11.42 19.95
CA ALA A 134 4.40 -12.04 18.65
C ALA A 134 5.46 -11.30 17.80
N MET A 135 5.42 -9.96 17.79
CA MET A 135 6.42 -9.14 17.10
C MET A 135 7.84 -9.32 17.64
N LYS A 136 8.02 -9.58 18.94
CA LYS A 136 9.33 -9.87 19.54
C LYS A 136 9.90 -11.22 19.11
N THR A 137 9.04 -12.21 18.90
CA THR A 137 9.45 -13.57 18.50
C THR A 137 9.61 -13.74 17.00
N MET A 138 9.16 -12.76 16.21
CA MET A 138 9.27 -12.77 14.75
C MET A 138 10.75 -12.76 14.33
N ARG A 139 11.19 -13.80 13.61
CA ARG A 139 12.57 -13.87 13.11
C ARG A 139 12.77 -12.81 12.03
N PRO A 140 13.67 -11.82 12.22
CA PRO A 140 13.84 -10.75 11.25
C PRO A 140 14.27 -11.29 9.88
N THR A 141 15.03 -12.38 9.86
CA THR A 141 15.63 -12.97 8.65
C THR A 141 14.73 -13.93 7.85
N LYS A 142 13.50 -14.19 8.30
CA LYS A 142 12.56 -15.13 7.65
C LYS A 142 11.18 -14.51 7.48
N SER A 143 11.09 -13.34 6.86
CA SER A 143 9.80 -12.92 6.28
C SER A 143 9.62 -13.61 4.94
N HIS A 144 8.55 -14.38 4.78
CA HIS A 144 8.07 -14.79 3.46
C HIS A 144 7.43 -13.56 2.82
N VAL A 145 8.25 -12.70 2.20
CA VAL A 145 7.72 -11.72 1.25
C VAL A 145 7.21 -12.54 0.07
N GLN A 146 5.90 -12.84 0.05
CA GLN A 146 5.27 -13.20 -1.21
C GLN A 146 5.30 -11.95 -2.07
N THR A 147 6.20 -11.94 -3.06
CA THR A 147 6.18 -10.97 -4.15
C THR A 147 4.84 -11.16 -4.88
N VAL A 148 3.82 -10.39 -4.51
CA VAL A 148 2.61 -10.26 -5.34
C VAL A 148 3.06 -9.48 -6.55
N GLY A 149 3.38 -10.20 -7.63
CA GLY A 149 3.63 -9.61 -8.93
C GLY A 149 2.38 -8.84 -9.35
N LEU A 150 2.46 -7.51 -9.30
CA LEU A 150 1.51 -6.65 -9.99
C LEU A 150 1.72 -6.86 -11.49
N LEU A 151 1.02 -7.85 -12.04
CA LEU A 151 0.74 -7.89 -13.46
C LEU A 151 -0.15 -6.68 -13.77
N GLY A 152 0.51 -5.59 -14.18
CA GLY A 152 -0.14 -4.46 -14.82
C GLY A 152 -0.88 -4.98 -16.05
N SER A 153 -2.20 -5.11 -15.94
CA SER A 153 -3.05 -5.28 -17.10
C SER A 153 -3.31 -3.89 -17.67
N SER A 154 -2.59 -3.56 -18.73
CA SER A 154 -2.84 -2.42 -19.59
C SER A 154 -4.20 -2.58 -20.26
N ARG A 155 -5.10 -1.63 -20.05
CA ARG A 155 -6.10 -1.17 -21.02
C ARG A 155 -6.34 0.32 -20.85
#